data_AF-A0A5D3WGI4-F1
#
_entry.id   AF-A0A5D3WGI4-F1
#
_cell.length_a   1.000
_cell.length_b   1.000
_cell.length_c   1.000
_cell.angle_alpha   90.00
_cell.angle_beta   90.00
_cell.angle_gamma   90.00
#
_symmetry.space_group_name_H-M   'P 1'
#
loop_
_entity.id
_entity.type
_entity.pdbx_description
1 polymer ?
#
loop_
_entity_poly.entity_id
_entity_poly.type
_entity_poly.pdbx_seq_one_letter_code
_entity_poly.pdbx_strand_id
1 'polypeptide(L)' 'MTIDVERRYFCNCSGKPLELVPVETDEEGQLDLICERCGASPSSDPKHTITYQDVTLDD' A
#
# COMPACT_ATOMS: atom_id res chain seq x y z
N MET A 1 8.33 -20.17 15.95
CA MET A 1 7.34 -19.10 15.88
C MET A 1 8.07 -17.88 15.31
N THR A 2 8.06 -17.78 13.99
CA THR A 2 8.45 -16.54 13.30
C THR A 2 7.18 -15.72 13.19
N ILE A 3 7.15 -14.56 13.82
CA ILE A 3 6.05 -13.61 13.63
C ILE A 3 6.30 -12.97 12.27
N ASP A 4 5.47 -13.29 11.28
CA ASP A 4 5.47 -12.59 10.01
C ASP A 4 4.65 -11.30 10.16
N VAL A 5 5.13 -10.21 9.59
CA VAL A 5 4.48 -8.90 9.70
C VAL A 5 4.13 -8.44 8.29
N GLU A 6 2.85 -8.55 7.93
CA GLU A 6 2.33 -8.05 6.67
C GLU A 6 1.97 -6.57 6.82
N ARG A 7 2.60 -5.70 6.03
CA ARG A 7 2.23 -4.29 5.97
C ARG A 7 1.23 -4.04 4.85
N ARG A 8 0.03 -3.61 5.24
CA ARG A 8 -1.04 -3.19 4.31
C ARG A 8 -1.10 -1.68 4.21
N TYR A 9 -1.42 -1.18 3.02
CA TYR A 9 -1.52 0.25 2.75
C TYR A 9 -2.94 0.62 2.30
N PHE A 10 -3.41 1.79 2.72
CA PHE A 10 -4.74 2.30 2.43
C PHE A 10 -4.69 3.76 1.99
N CYS A 11 -5.41 4.11 0.92
CA CYS A 11 -5.55 5.48 0.44
C CYS A 11 -6.93 6.04 0.82
N ASN A 12 -6.96 7.28 1.33
CA ASN A 12 -8.20 7.97 1.68
C ASN A 12 -8.55 9.13 0.72
N CYS A 13 -8.07 9.10 -0.53
CA CYS A 13 -8.27 10.19 -1.50
C CYS A 13 -9.74 10.49 -1.83
N SER A 14 -10.65 9.53 -1.61
CA SER A 14 -12.09 9.67 -1.84
C SER A 14 -12.91 9.81 -0.55
N GLY A 15 -12.25 10.01 0.60
CA GLY A 15 -12.91 10.06 1.91
C GLY A 15 -13.35 8.69 2.47
N LYS A 16 -13.02 7.60 1.79
CA LYS A 16 -13.10 6.23 2.30
C LYS A 16 -11.74 5.55 2.11
N PRO A 17 -11.24 4.80 3.10
CA PRO A 17 -10.01 4.04 2.95
C PRO A 17 -10.20 2.95 1.89
N LEU A 18 -9.29 2.92 0.93
CA LEU A 18 -9.20 1.92 -0.13
C LEU A 18 -7.83 1.25 -0.03
N GLU A 19 -7.80 -0.08 0.07
CA GLU A 19 -6.55 -0.84 0.08
C GLU A 19 -5.81 -0.64 -1.25
N LEU A 20 -4.50 -0.38 -1.18
CA LEU A 20 -3.66 -0.23 -2.36
C LEU A 20 -3.40 -1.62 -2.96
N VAL A 21 -3.33 -1.67 -4.28
CA VAL A 21 -3.08 -2.92 -5.00
C VAL A 21 -1.62 -2.97 -5.49
N PRO A 22 -0.98 -4.15 -5.45
CA PRO A 22 0.34 -4.33 -6.03
C PRO A 22 0.24 -4.21 -7.55
N VAL A 23 1.09 -3.38 -8.12
CA VAL A 23 1.26 -3.21 -9.56
C VAL A 23 2.72 -3.40 -9.92
N GLU A 24 2.96 -4.05 -11.05
CA GLU A 24 4.30 -4.16 -11.62
C GLU A 24 4.73 -2.77 -12.10
N THR A 25 5.93 -2.36 -11.69
CA THR A 25 6.54 -1.12 -12.20
C THR A 25 7.45 -1.41 -13.39
N ASP A 26 7.83 -0.37 -14.12
CA ASP A 26 8.83 -0.45 -15.18
C ASP A 26 10.23 -0.88 -14.68
N GLU A 27 10.45 -0.90 -13.36
CA GLU A 27 11.66 -1.48 -12.75
C GLU A 27 11.49 -3.01 -12.62
N GLU A 28 12.34 -3.75 -13.34
CA GLU A 28 12.31 -5.22 -13.39
C GLU A 28 12.27 -5.85 -11.99
N GLY A 29 11.15 -6.51 -11.67
CA GLY A 29 10.96 -7.24 -10.42
C GLY A 29 10.50 -6.40 -9.24
N GLN A 30 10.17 -5.11 -9.44
CA GLN A 30 9.67 -4.25 -8.39
C GLN A 30 8.15 -4.08 -8.49
N LEU A 31 7.48 -4.49 -7.41
CA LEU A 31 6.06 -4.22 -7.18
C LEU A 31 5.94 -2.92 -6.37
N ASP A 32 5.11 -2.01 -6.85
CA ASP A 32 4.71 -0.82 -6.08
C ASP A 32 3.23 -0.95 -5.70
N LEU A 33 2.80 -0.19 -4.70
CA LEU A 33 1.42 -0.24 -4.21
C LEU A 33 0.75 1.05 -4.66
N ILE A 34 -0.27 0.92 -5.50
CA ILE A 34 -0.92 2.08 -6.12
C ILE A 34 -2.40 2.10 -5.75
N CYS A 35 -2.91 3.30 -5.47
CA CYS A 35 -4.34 3.54 -5.36
C CYS A 35 -4.97 3.57 -6.76
N GLU A 36 -5.87 2.64 -7.04
CA GLU A 36 -6.57 2.55 -8.35
C GLU A 36 -7.43 3.79 -8.67
N ARG A 37 -7.69 4.68 -7.69
CA ARG A 37 -8.52 5.87 -7.88
C ARG A 37 -7.74 7.12 -8.25
N CYS A 38 -6.65 7.38 -7.55
CA CYS A 38 -5.88 8.62 -7.71
C CYS A 38 -4.43 8.39 -8.17
N GLY A 39 -3.98 7.14 -8.24
CA GLY A 39 -2.62 6.78 -8.60
C GLY A 39 -1.58 7.01 -7.50
N ALA A 40 -1.99 7.37 -6.28
CA ALA A 40 -1.05 7.61 -5.18
C ALA A 40 -0.39 6.29 -4.73
N SER A 41 0.91 6.35 -4.45
CA SER A 41 1.68 5.26 -3.84
C SER A 41 2.40 5.71 -2.56
N PRO A 42 2.84 4.78 -1.69
CA PRO A 42 3.63 5.13 -0.50
C PRO A 42 4.88 5.95 -0.86
N SER A 43 5.45 5.70 -2.04
CA SER A 43 6.59 6.40 -2.61
C SER A 43 6.23 7.76 -3.21
N SER A 44 4.95 7.98 -3.58
CA SER A 44 4.47 9.16 -4.31
C SER A 44 3.06 9.59 -3.87
N ASP A 45 2.99 10.16 -2.67
CA ASP A 45 1.75 10.68 -2.06
C ASP A 45 1.96 12.10 -1.49
N PRO A 46 2.01 13.12 -2.36
CA PRO A 46 2.24 14.51 -1.92
C PRO A 46 1.11 15.08 -1.06
N LYS A 47 -0.05 14.42 -1.04
CA LYS A 47 -1.23 14.83 -0.27
C LYS A 47 -1.35 14.10 1.06
N HIS A 48 -0.42 13.21 1.41
CA HIS A 48 -0.45 12.42 2.64
C HIS A 48 -1.80 11.72 2.85
N THR A 49 -2.34 11.14 1.77
CA THR A 49 -3.59 10.38 1.76
C THR A 49 -3.42 8.91 2.10
N ILE A 50 -2.19 8.42 2.16
CA ILE A 50 -1.88 7.00 2.42
C ILE A 50 -1.58 6.75 3.90
N THR A 51 -2.19 5.71 4.44
CA THR A 51 -1.91 5.16 5.76
C THR A 51 -1.48 3.70 5.63
N TYR A 52 -0.76 3.18 6.62
CA TYR A 52 -0.39 1.76 6.68
C TYR A 52 -0.86 1.12 7.98
N GLN A 53 -1.04 -0.20 7.94
CA GLN A 53 -1.33 -1.03 9.09
C GLN A 53 -0.47 -2.29 9.02
N ASP A 54 0.28 -2.55 10.08
CA ASP A 54 1.05 -3.79 10.23
C ASP A 54 0.14 -4.85 10.86
N VAL A 55 0.08 -6.03 10.23
CA VAL A 55 -0.71 -7.18 10.70
C VAL A 55 0.26 -8.31 11.03
N THR A 56 0.24 -8.76 12.28
CA THR A 56 1.05 -9.91 12.73
C THR A 56 0.36 -11.20 12.33
N LEU A 57 1.02 -12.01 11.50
CA LEU A 57 0.63 -13.37 11.16
C LEU A 57 1.44 -14.32 12.04
N ASP A 58 0.76 -15.12 12.84
CA ASP A 58 1.35 -16.18 13.67
C ASP A 58 1.21 -17.51 12.89
N ASP A 59 2.32 -18.04 12.39
CA ASP A 59 2.44 -19.36 11.73
C ASP A 59 3.06 -20.41 12.67
#